data_AF-A0A7S3MPY3-F1
#
_entry.id   AF-A0A7S3MPY3-F1
#
_cell.length_a   1.000
_cell.length_b   1.000
_cell.length_c   1.000
_cell.angle_alpha   90.00
_cell.angle_beta   90.00
_cell.angle_gamma   90.00
#
_symmetry.space_group_name_H-M   'P 1'
#
loop_
_entity.id
_entity.type
_entity.pdbx_description
1 polymer ?
#
loop_
_entity_poly.entity_id
_entity_poly.type
_entity_poly.pdbx_seq_one_letter_code
_entity_poly.pdbx_strand_id
1 'polypeptide(L)'
;HIKLILEILENGSMAEPVRMNLSEKKKVKDLFLVVIRSINIDENREVVSSLIQFASNLCYGTGKFRRLLIASEQPLDFINTLSSILKSVQKPIDMATAEATEESKQDDIISQESSRVLLKATTLNFIGNLTVEPVLRQQISQDMGGLLTQVYDVFASDVSNKMFDWIESASRALHTINNCAIEPSAQTLLASRNFDQMAELVYKTLGVWPDNAFQKELLERILQLMSRLV
;
A
#
# COMPACT_ATOMS: atom_id res chain seq x y z
N HIS A 1 7.28 16.20 -18.17
CA HIS A 1 8.20 16.92 -17.25
C HIS A 1 8.02 16.53 -15.78
N ILE A 2 6.80 16.54 -15.21
CA ILE A 2 6.58 16.20 -13.79
C ILE A 2 7.01 14.76 -13.45
N LYS A 3 6.61 13.78 -14.28
CA LYS A 3 7.01 12.37 -14.11
C LYS A 3 8.54 12.19 -14.04
N LEU A 4 9.27 12.78 -15.00
CA LEU A 4 10.73 12.74 -15.01
C LEU A 4 11.35 13.35 -13.74
N ILE A 5 10.80 14.46 -13.22
CA ILE A 5 11.27 15.06 -11.97
C ILE A 5 11.07 14.09 -10.81
N LEU A 6 9.90 13.43 -10.73
CA LEU A 6 9.62 12.45 -9.70
C LEU A 6 10.51 11.21 -9.81
N GLU A 7 10.77 10.71 -11.02
CA GLU A 7 11.70 9.60 -11.25
C GLU A 7 13.13 9.95 -10.78
N ILE A 8 13.59 11.18 -11.05
CA ILE A 8 14.88 11.66 -10.54
C ILE A 8 14.89 11.70 -9.01
N LEU A 9 13.81 12.20 -8.40
CA LEU A 9 13.68 12.26 -6.94
C LEU A 9 13.60 10.86 -6.31
N GLU A 10 12.85 9.95 -6.93
CA GLU A 10 12.70 8.56 -6.53
C GLU A 10 14.06 7.86 -6.54
N ASN A 11 14.77 7.88 -7.66
CA ASN A 11 16.10 7.29 -7.80
C ASN A 11 17.12 7.95 -6.86
N GLY A 12 17.11 9.29 -6.79
CA GLY A 12 18.01 10.04 -5.91
C GLY A 12 17.79 9.73 -4.43
N SER A 13 16.54 9.51 -4.01
CA SER A 13 16.19 9.17 -2.62
C SER A 13 16.63 7.77 -2.18
N MET A 14 17.05 6.91 -3.10
CA MET A 14 17.69 5.63 -2.76
C MET A 14 19.09 5.85 -2.17
N ALA A 15 19.79 6.93 -2.56
CA ALA A 15 21.09 7.28 -2.02
C ALA A 15 20.95 7.78 -0.57
N GLU A 16 21.66 7.14 0.36
CA GLU A 16 21.57 7.45 1.79
C GLU A 16 21.84 8.93 2.13
N PRO A 17 22.86 9.61 1.57
CA PRO A 17 23.09 11.02 1.88
C PRO A 17 21.91 11.93 1.47
N VAL A 18 21.27 11.63 0.33
CA VAL A 18 20.11 12.38 -0.17
C VAL A 18 18.90 12.10 0.73
N ARG A 19 18.63 10.82 1.02
CA ARG A 19 17.54 10.40 1.92
C ARG A 19 17.65 11.07 3.29
N MET A 20 18.84 11.04 3.89
CA MET A 20 19.10 11.64 5.20
C MET A 20 18.91 13.15 5.17
N ASN A 21 19.29 13.83 4.08
CA ASN A 21 19.08 15.26 3.94
C ASN A 21 17.60 15.65 3.77
N LEU A 22 16.86 14.91 2.94
CA LEU A 22 15.48 15.23 2.59
C LEU A 22 14.47 14.82 3.67
N SER A 23 14.70 13.69 4.35
CA SER A 23 13.81 13.14 5.39
C SER A 23 13.63 14.05 6.61
N GLU A 24 14.50 15.05 6.80
CA GLU A 24 14.46 16.00 7.90
C GLU A 24 13.78 17.33 7.54
N LYS A 25 13.50 17.57 6.25
CA LYS A 25 12.99 18.86 5.79
C LYS A 25 11.47 18.92 5.90
N LYS A 26 10.96 19.75 6.82
CA LYS A 26 9.52 20.04 6.96
C LYS A 26 8.86 20.41 5.62
N LYS A 27 9.53 21.23 4.79
CA LYS A 27 9.04 21.63 3.46
C LYS A 27 8.82 20.45 2.50
N VAL A 28 9.63 19.40 2.58
CA VAL A 28 9.45 18.19 1.74
C VAL A 28 8.20 17.44 2.19
N LYS A 29 8.02 17.30 3.50
CA LYS A 29 6.79 16.72 4.08
C LYS A 29 5.55 17.53 3.71
N ASP A 30 5.58 18.85 3.88
CA ASP A 30 4.44 19.72 3.56
C ASP A 30 4.09 19.65 2.05
N LEU A 31 5.09 19.67 1.17
CA LEU A 31 4.89 19.52 -0.27
C LEU A 31 4.25 18.18 -0.61
N PHE A 32 4.77 17.08 -0.04
CA PHE A 32 4.19 15.75 -0.23
C PHE A 32 2.71 15.72 0.17
N LEU A 33 2.38 16.20 1.38
CA LEU A 33 1.02 16.19 1.90
C LEU A 33 0.06 17.05 1.07
N VAL A 34 0.51 18.22 0.59
CA VAL A 34 -0.31 19.08 -0.27
C VAL A 34 -0.56 18.41 -1.63
N VAL A 35 0.48 17.88 -2.26
CA VAL A 35 0.37 17.31 -3.61
C VAL A 35 -0.49 16.04 -3.59
N ILE A 36 -0.25 15.12 -2.66
CA ILE A 36 -0.98 13.84 -2.61
C ILE A 36 -2.48 14.03 -2.36
N ARG A 37 -2.88 15.11 -1.67
CA ARG A 37 -4.28 15.46 -1.41
C ARG A 37 -4.97 16.18 -2.57
N SER A 38 -4.18 16.87 -3.40
CA SER A 38 -4.73 17.76 -4.44
C SER A 38 -4.81 17.10 -5.82
N ILE A 39 -4.12 15.97 -5.99
CA ILE A 39 -4.03 15.28 -7.27
C ILE A 39 -5.24 14.36 -7.49
N ASN A 40 -5.80 14.37 -8.72
CA ASN A 40 -6.79 13.37 -9.11
C ASN A 40 -6.08 12.02 -9.29
N ILE A 41 -6.32 11.10 -8.34
CA ILE A 41 -5.65 9.80 -8.27
C ILE A 41 -5.95 8.95 -9.50
N ASP A 42 -7.20 8.92 -9.96
CA ASP A 42 -7.63 8.05 -11.05
C ASP A 42 -6.99 8.47 -12.39
N GLU A 43 -6.79 9.77 -12.61
CA GLU A 43 -6.15 10.31 -13.82
C GLU A 43 -4.61 10.30 -13.77
N ASN A 44 -4.00 10.16 -12.59
CA ASN A 44 -2.56 10.39 -12.40
C ASN A 44 -1.85 9.23 -11.67
N ARG A 45 -2.32 8.00 -11.83
CA ARG A 45 -1.86 6.83 -11.05
C ARG A 45 -0.34 6.65 -11.04
N GLU A 46 0.34 6.82 -12.17
CA GLU A 46 1.80 6.71 -12.24
C GLU A 46 2.52 7.81 -11.43
N VAL A 47 2.06 9.06 -11.56
CA VAL A 47 2.63 10.21 -10.84
C VAL A 47 2.43 10.03 -9.33
N VAL A 48 1.24 9.58 -8.92
CA VAL A 48 0.93 9.26 -7.52
C VAL A 48 1.83 8.12 -7.02
N SER A 49 2.03 7.08 -7.84
CA SER A 49 2.90 5.95 -7.50
C SER A 49 4.34 6.39 -7.23
N SER A 50 4.94 7.18 -8.14
CA SER A 50 6.29 7.71 -7.96
C SER A 50 6.39 8.66 -6.76
N LEU A 51 5.36 9.48 -6.50
CA LEU A 51 5.33 10.34 -5.32
C LEU A 51 5.29 9.54 -4.02
N ILE A 52 4.47 8.49 -3.96
CA ILE A 52 4.41 7.56 -2.82
C ILE A 52 5.74 6.82 -2.66
N GLN A 53 6.33 6.33 -3.76
CA GLN A 53 7.60 5.61 -3.71
C GLN A 53 8.73 6.51 -3.21
N PHE A 54 8.80 7.76 -3.69
CA PHE A 54 9.71 8.77 -3.15
C PHE A 54 9.51 8.98 -1.65
N ALA A 55 8.28 9.20 -1.19
CA ALA A 55 7.97 9.36 0.23
C ALA A 55 8.32 8.11 1.07
N SER A 56 8.08 6.92 0.51
CA SER A 56 8.45 5.64 1.10
C SER A 56 9.96 5.51 1.26
N ASN A 57 10.72 5.90 0.25
CA ASN A 57 12.18 5.94 0.32
C ASN A 57 12.65 6.86 1.47
N LEU A 58 12.01 8.02 1.66
CA LEU A 58 12.34 8.93 2.77
C LEU A 58 12.01 8.38 4.17
N CYS A 59 11.15 7.38 4.28
CA CYS A 59 10.86 6.70 5.53
C CYS A 59 12.02 5.78 5.99
N TYR A 60 12.88 5.30 5.09
CA TYR A 60 14.00 4.44 5.49
C TYR A 60 15.10 5.21 6.23
N GLY A 61 15.87 4.51 7.07
CA GLY A 61 16.92 5.11 7.91
C GLY A 61 16.39 5.56 9.27
N THR A 62 16.54 6.86 9.61
CA THR A 62 16.27 7.39 10.96
C THR A 62 14.79 7.38 11.38
N GLY A 63 13.87 7.16 10.44
CA GLY A 63 12.43 7.27 10.67
C GLY A 63 11.94 8.70 10.94
N LYS A 64 12.79 9.72 10.79
CA LYS A 64 12.39 11.12 11.02
C LYS A 64 11.24 11.54 10.11
N PHE A 65 11.25 11.12 8.84
CA PHE A 65 10.16 11.45 7.92
C PHE A 65 8.81 10.85 8.37
N ARG A 66 8.79 9.60 8.88
CA ARG A 66 7.58 9.00 9.48
C ARG A 66 7.04 9.85 10.62
N ARG A 67 7.91 10.23 11.56
CA ARG A 67 7.52 11.08 12.70
C ARG A 67 7.02 12.46 12.25
N LEU A 68 7.60 13.03 11.19
CA LEU A 68 7.13 14.27 10.59
C LEU A 68 5.74 14.15 9.99
N LEU A 69 5.42 13.04 9.31
CA LEU A 69 4.08 12.79 8.77
C LEU A 69 3.01 12.75 9.88
N ILE A 70 3.34 12.20 11.05
CA ILE A 70 2.46 12.16 12.23
C ILE A 70 2.30 13.53 12.88
N ALA A 71 3.41 14.28 12.99
CA ALA A 71 3.41 15.63 13.53
C ALA A 71 2.73 16.66 12.59
N SER A 72 2.06 16.20 11.53
CA SER A 72 1.20 17.07 10.73
C SER A 72 -0.03 17.49 11.53
N GLU A 73 -0.57 18.67 11.24
CA GLU A 73 -1.76 19.19 11.91
C GLU A 73 -3.02 18.36 11.60
N GLN A 74 -2.96 17.52 10.55
CA GLN A 74 -4.07 16.75 10.03
C GLN A 74 -3.64 15.31 9.67
N PRO A 75 -3.30 14.47 10.66
CA PRO A 75 -2.90 13.08 10.41
C PRO A 75 -4.06 12.24 9.84
N LEU A 76 -5.30 12.53 10.26
CA LEU A 76 -6.50 11.86 9.75
C LEU A 76 -6.67 12.07 8.24
N ASP A 77 -6.50 13.29 7.74
CA ASP A 77 -6.65 13.58 6.31
C ASP A 77 -5.60 12.87 5.46
N PHE A 78 -4.37 12.75 5.97
CA PHE A 78 -3.33 11.95 5.32
C PHE A 78 -3.73 10.47 5.24
N ILE A 79 -4.22 9.89 6.33
CA ILE A 79 -4.66 8.50 6.37
C ILE A 79 -5.89 8.26 5.48
N ASN A 80 -6.85 9.19 5.46
CA ASN A 80 -7.99 9.18 4.54
C ASN A 80 -7.55 9.22 3.07
N THR A 81 -6.48 9.94 2.77
CA THR A 81 -5.90 9.98 1.42
C THR A 81 -5.37 8.61 1.02
N LEU A 82 -4.60 7.94 1.87
CA LEU A 82 -4.09 6.58 1.61
C LEU A 82 -5.23 5.57 1.45
N SER A 83 -6.27 5.67 2.28
CA SER A 83 -7.49 4.84 2.18
C SER A 83 -8.19 5.06 0.84
N SER A 84 -8.31 6.31 0.39
CA SER A 84 -8.93 6.65 -0.90
C SER A 84 -8.12 6.14 -2.10
N ILE A 85 -6.78 6.16 -2.01
CA ILE A 85 -5.90 5.58 -3.03
C ILE A 85 -6.11 4.06 -3.13
N LEU A 86 -6.16 3.36 -1.99
CA LEU A 86 -6.44 1.93 -1.99
C LEU A 86 -7.84 1.58 -2.54
N LYS A 87 -8.85 2.42 -2.29
CA LYS A 87 -10.20 2.27 -2.89
C LYS A 87 -10.17 2.47 -4.40
N SER A 88 -9.42 3.47 -4.88
CA SER A 88 -9.25 3.73 -6.32
C SER A 88 -8.66 2.53 -7.05
N VAL A 89 -7.61 1.88 -6.50
CA VAL A 89 -7.00 0.71 -7.15
C VAL A 89 -7.87 -0.54 -7.11
N GLN A 90 -8.94 -0.59 -6.31
CA GLN A 90 -9.90 -1.70 -6.33
C GLN A 90 -10.99 -1.52 -7.38
N LYS A 91 -11.18 -0.31 -7.92
CA LYS A 91 -12.19 -0.08 -8.96
C LYS A 91 -11.77 -0.83 -10.25
N PRO A 92 -12.69 -1.54 -10.90
CA PRO A 92 -12.43 -2.06 -12.24
C PRO A 92 -12.15 -0.92 -13.21
N ILE A 93 -11.38 -1.21 -14.26
CA ILE A 93 -11.11 -0.25 -15.33
C ILE A 93 -12.40 -0.07 -16.14
N ASP A 94 -12.92 1.16 -16.17
CA ASP A 94 -14.12 1.50 -16.92
C ASP A 94 -13.86 1.35 -18.42
N MET A 95 -14.48 0.35 -19.04
CA MET A 95 -14.35 0.06 -20.48
C MET A 95 -15.21 0.99 -21.38
N ALA A 96 -15.85 2.01 -20.80
CA ALA A 96 -17.01 2.65 -21.40
C ALA A 96 -16.73 3.86 -22.32
N THR A 97 -15.48 4.31 -22.50
CA THR A 97 -15.24 5.59 -23.19
C THR A 97 -14.04 5.53 -24.13
N ALA A 98 -14.29 5.21 -25.41
CA ALA A 98 -13.66 5.86 -26.57
C ALA A 98 -14.08 5.20 -27.91
N GLU A 99 -14.24 6.02 -28.94
CA GLU A 99 -14.30 5.67 -30.37
C GLU A 99 -12.94 5.14 -30.90
N ALA A 100 -12.23 4.36 -30.09
CA ALA A 100 -10.90 3.83 -30.38
C ALA A 100 -10.99 2.46 -31.10
N THR A 101 -10.00 2.15 -31.94
CA THR A 101 -9.88 0.82 -32.59
C THR A 101 -9.62 -0.25 -31.54
N GLU A 102 -9.98 -1.51 -31.82
CA GLU A 102 -9.81 -2.62 -30.87
C GLU A 102 -8.38 -2.77 -30.35
N GLU A 103 -7.37 -2.53 -31.21
CA GLU A 103 -5.96 -2.60 -30.85
C GLU A 103 -5.54 -1.47 -29.90
N SER A 104 -5.93 -0.22 -30.18
CA SER A 104 -5.66 0.91 -29.28
C SER A 104 -6.36 0.79 -27.92
N LYS A 105 -7.57 0.19 -27.89
CA LYS A 105 -8.29 -0.09 -26.64
C LYS A 105 -7.54 -1.11 -25.80
N GLN A 106 -6.96 -2.13 -26.42
CA GLN A 106 -6.22 -3.16 -25.71
C GLN A 106 -4.94 -2.60 -25.07
N ASP A 107 -4.18 -1.78 -25.80
CA ASP A 107 -2.96 -1.14 -25.28
C ASP A 107 -3.28 -0.17 -24.13
N ASP A 108 -4.35 0.61 -24.26
CA ASP A 108 -4.82 1.52 -23.20
C ASP A 108 -5.22 0.75 -21.94
N ILE A 109 -5.94 -0.38 -22.08
CA ILE A 109 -6.33 -1.23 -20.94
C ILE A 109 -5.08 -1.79 -20.23
N ILE A 110 -4.12 -2.30 -20.99
CA ILE A 110 -2.87 -2.84 -20.43
C ILE A 110 -2.10 -1.75 -19.68
N SER A 111 -2.01 -0.54 -20.25
CA SER A 111 -1.36 0.61 -19.62
C SER A 111 -2.03 1.00 -18.30
N GLN A 112 -3.37 1.15 -18.31
CA GLN A 112 -4.12 1.53 -17.12
C GLN A 112 -4.05 0.47 -16.00
N GLU A 113 -4.05 -0.81 -16.39
CA GLU A 113 -3.90 -1.93 -15.45
C GLU A 113 -2.50 -1.96 -14.85
N SER A 114 -1.46 -1.76 -15.66
CA SER A 114 -0.08 -1.63 -15.18
C SER A 114 0.06 -0.50 -14.17
N SER A 115 -0.47 0.69 -14.46
CA SER A 115 -0.46 1.82 -13.51
C SER A 115 -1.26 1.54 -12.24
N ARG A 116 -2.36 0.79 -12.33
CA ARG A 116 -3.18 0.38 -11.16
C ARG A 116 -2.42 -0.57 -10.26
N VAL A 117 -1.77 -1.59 -10.83
CA VAL A 117 -0.95 -2.58 -10.11
C VAL A 117 0.24 -1.89 -9.43
N LEU A 118 0.93 -0.99 -10.14
CA LEU A 118 2.03 -0.20 -9.60
C LEU A 118 1.58 0.67 -8.40
N LEU A 119 0.46 1.38 -8.54
CA LEU A 119 -0.09 2.21 -7.48
C LEU A 119 -0.48 1.38 -6.25
N LYS A 120 -1.09 0.21 -6.46
CA LYS A 120 -1.42 -0.72 -5.38
C LYS A 120 -0.16 -1.16 -4.63
N ALA A 121 0.85 -1.65 -5.37
CA ALA A 121 2.09 -2.17 -4.78
C ALA A 121 2.84 -1.09 -3.98
N THR A 122 3.03 0.09 -4.56
CA THR A 122 3.72 1.22 -3.92
C THR A 122 2.98 1.71 -2.67
N THR A 123 1.64 1.80 -2.75
CA THR A 123 0.80 2.22 -1.61
C THR A 123 0.84 1.22 -0.46
N LEU A 124 0.70 -0.08 -0.73
CA LEU A 124 0.77 -1.12 0.30
C LEU A 124 2.16 -1.16 0.98
N ASN A 125 3.24 -1.07 0.19
CA ASN A 125 4.59 -0.99 0.73
C ASN A 125 4.77 0.23 1.63
N PHE A 126 4.28 1.40 1.18
CA PHE A 126 4.39 2.62 1.95
C PHE A 126 3.64 2.52 3.29
N ILE A 127 2.39 2.04 3.28
CA ILE A 127 1.60 1.84 4.49
C ILE A 127 2.31 0.85 5.43
N GLY A 128 2.82 -0.26 4.90
CA GLY A 128 3.61 -1.22 5.67
C GLY A 128 4.80 -0.55 6.37
N ASN A 129 5.55 0.28 5.64
CA ASN A 129 6.66 1.05 6.20
C ASN A 129 6.24 2.05 7.28
N LEU A 130 5.04 2.65 7.17
CA LEU A 130 4.49 3.56 8.19
C LEU A 130 4.21 2.83 9.50
N THR A 131 3.68 1.60 9.43
CA THR A 131 3.33 0.78 10.62
C THR A 131 4.53 0.27 11.43
N VAL A 132 5.75 0.52 10.98
CA VAL A 132 6.96 0.31 11.81
C VAL A 132 7.04 1.34 12.94
N GLU A 133 6.50 2.55 12.75
CA GLU A 133 6.46 3.59 13.78
C GLU A 133 5.28 3.35 14.74
N PRO A 134 5.51 3.15 16.06
CA PRO A 134 4.46 2.71 16.99
C PRO A 134 3.21 3.60 17.01
N VAL A 135 3.37 4.92 16.92
CA VAL A 135 2.22 5.84 16.95
C VAL A 135 1.35 5.70 15.70
N LEU A 136 1.95 5.58 14.51
CA LEU A 136 1.19 5.31 13.26
C LEU A 136 0.54 3.94 13.32
N ARG A 137 1.27 2.93 13.78
CA ARG A 137 0.74 1.58 13.93
C ARG A 137 -0.49 1.58 14.81
N GLN A 138 -0.46 2.25 15.96
CA GLN A 138 -1.61 2.33 16.87
C GLN A 138 -2.81 3.02 16.20
N GLN A 139 -2.60 4.15 15.52
CA GLN A 139 -3.66 4.86 14.80
C GLN A 139 -4.28 4.02 13.69
N ILE A 140 -3.45 3.35 12.88
CA ILE A 140 -3.91 2.48 11.78
C ILE A 140 -4.62 1.24 12.36
N SER A 141 -4.15 0.70 13.48
CA SER A 141 -4.77 -0.46 14.15
C SER A 141 -6.13 -0.15 14.78
N GLN A 142 -6.41 1.12 15.06
CA GLN A 142 -7.75 1.60 15.45
C GLN A 142 -8.66 1.85 14.24
N ASP A 143 -8.20 1.47 13.05
CA ASP A 143 -8.87 1.69 11.76
C ASP A 143 -9.17 3.17 11.49
N MET A 144 -8.25 4.05 11.88
CA MET A 144 -8.38 5.48 11.56
C MET A 144 -8.55 5.66 10.05
N GLY A 145 -9.59 6.39 9.64
CA GLY A 145 -9.94 6.59 8.22
C GLY A 145 -10.33 5.31 7.46
N GLY A 146 -10.62 4.21 8.17
CA GLY A 146 -10.91 2.91 7.57
C GLY A 146 -9.70 2.27 6.88
N LEU A 147 -8.47 2.70 7.19
CA LEU A 147 -7.29 2.30 6.43
C LEU A 147 -6.94 0.83 6.60
N LEU A 148 -7.04 0.27 7.82
CA LEU A 148 -6.73 -1.16 8.04
C LEU A 148 -7.79 -2.03 7.39
N THR A 149 -9.07 -1.66 7.52
CA THR A 149 -10.18 -2.25 6.77
C THR A 149 -9.86 -2.28 5.28
N GLN A 150 -9.42 -1.15 4.73
CA GLN A 150 -9.14 -1.04 3.31
C GLN A 150 -7.95 -1.90 2.86
N VAL A 151 -6.91 -2.03 3.69
CA VAL A 151 -5.79 -2.95 3.43
C VAL A 151 -6.26 -4.40 3.46
N TYR A 152 -7.11 -4.77 4.43
CA TYR A 152 -7.72 -6.10 4.50
C TYR A 152 -8.58 -6.38 3.27
N ASP A 153 -9.39 -5.43 2.80
CA ASP A 153 -10.26 -5.63 1.64
C ASP A 153 -9.43 -5.84 0.35
N VAL A 154 -8.27 -5.18 0.22
CA VAL A 154 -7.32 -5.45 -0.88
C VAL A 154 -6.75 -6.86 -0.77
N PHE A 155 -6.31 -7.28 0.42
CA PHE A 155 -5.82 -8.64 0.66
C PHE A 155 -6.88 -9.70 0.32
N ALA A 156 -8.09 -9.54 0.85
CA ALA A 156 -9.19 -10.47 0.64
C ALA A 156 -9.56 -10.59 -0.85
N SER A 157 -9.62 -9.46 -1.56
CA SER A 157 -9.86 -9.43 -3.01
C SER A 157 -8.76 -10.13 -3.80
N ASP A 158 -7.49 -9.86 -3.50
CA ASP A 158 -6.36 -10.46 -4.21
C ASP A 158 -6.29 -11.98 -3.99
N VAL A 159 -6.54 -12.46 -2.76
CA VAL A 159 -6.57 -13.90 -2.45
C VAL A 159 -7.77 -14.60 -3.10
N SER A 160 -8.94 -13.95 -3.13
CA SER A 160 -10.16 -14.54 -3.70
C SER A 160 -10.13 -14.59 -5.22
N ASN A 161 -9.72 -13.49 -5.85
CA ASN A 161 -9.74 -13.34 -7.30
C ASN A 161 -8.46 -13.86 -7.97
N LYS A 162 -7.36 -14.00 -7.22
CA LYS A 162 -6.06 -14.52 -7.69
C LYS A 162 -5.58 -13.83 -8.97
N MET A 163 -5.72 -12.50 -9.03
CA MET A 163 -5.26 -11.69 -10.16
C MET A 163 -3.72 -11.77 -10.33
N PHE A 164 -3.20 -11.18 -11.41
CA PHE A 164 -1.77 -11.09 -11.65
C PHE A 164 -1.00 -10.56 -10.40
N ASP A 165 0.13 -11.20 -10.08
CA ASP A 165 0.97 -10.93 -8.90
C ASP A 165 0.24 -10.90 -7.54
N TRP A 166 -0.88 -11.63 -7.42
CA TRP A 166 -1.66 -11.64 -6.16
C TRP A 166 -0.85 -12.09 -4.94
N ILE A 167 0.12 -13.00 -5.11
CA ILE A 167 0.97 -13.48 -4.00
C ILE A 167 1.79 -12.34 -3.42
N GLU A 168 2.45 -11.56 -4.27
CA GLU A 168 3.27 -10.44 -3.80
C GLU A 168 2.39 -9.34 -3.21
N SER A 169 1.27 -9.02 -3.86
CA SER A 169 0.32 -8.02 -3.37
C SER A 169 -0.25 -8.43 -2.01
N ALA A 170 -0.66 -9.70 -1.85
CA ALA A 170 -1.13 -10.27 -0.60
C ALA A 170 -0.04 -10.23 0.49
N SER A 171 1.20 -10.55 0.14
CA SER A 171 2.34 -10.47 1.08
C SER A 171 2.56 -9.04 1.58
N ARG A 172 2.49 -8.04 0.69
CA ARG A 172 2.60 -6.61 1.05
C ARG A 172 1.46 -6.15 1.96
N ALA A 173 0.23 -6.56 1.67
CA ALA A 173 -0.91 -6.26 2.54
C ALA A 173 -0.76 -6.93 3.91
N LEU A 174 -0.37 -8.22 3.95
CA LEU A 174 -0.13 -8.95 5.18
C LEU A 174 1.02 -8.40 6.00
N HIS A 175 2.02 -7.77 5.40
CA HIS A 175 3.06 -7.07 6.15
C HIS A 175 2.44 -5.98 7.04
N THR A 176 1.55 -5.16 6.48
CA THR A 176 0.80 -4.14 7.23
C THR A 176 -0.10 -4.77 8.29
N ILE A 177 -0.88 -5.79 7.91
CA ILE A 177 -1.82 -6.44 8.83
C ILE A 177 -1.07 -7.07 10.01
N ASN A 178 0.06 -7.74 9.76
CA ASN A 178 0.89 -8.32 10.82
C ASN A 178 1.45 -7.26 11.76
N ASN A 179 1.94 -6.13 11.23
CA ASN A 179 2.40 -5.05 12.09
C ASN A 179 1.25 -4.56 12.97
N CYS A 180 0.10 -4.24 12.39
CA CYS A 180 -1.08 -3.78 13.14
C CYS A 180 -1.60 -4.79 14.16
N ALA A 181 -1.57 -6.10 13.86
CA ALA A 181 -2.07 -7.16 14.74
C ALA A 181 -1.27 -7.36 16.04
N ILE A 182 -0.20 -6.58 16.25
CA ILE A 182 0.42 -6.43 17.58
C ILE A 182 -0.55 -5.74 18.54
N GLU A 183 -1.41 -4.85 18.02
CA GLU A 183 -2.38 -4.08 18.81
C GLU A 183 -3.73 -4.82 18.93
N PRO A 184 -4.36 -4.88 20.12
CA PRO A 184 -5.63 -5.61 20.33
C PRO A 184 -6.81 -5.12 19.47
N SER A 185 -6.83 -3.83 19.12
CA SER A 185 -7.89 -3.26 18.28
C SER A 185 -7.88 -3.87 16.87
N ALA A 186 -6.69 -4.08 16.31
CA ALA A 186 -6.55 -4.74 15.01
C ALA A 186 -6.94 -6.21 15.09
N GLN A 187 -6.57 -6.92 16.16
CA GLN A 187 -6.97 -8.31 16.37
C GLN A 187 -8.50 -8.46 16.41
N THR A 188 -9.18 -7.59 17.15
CA THR A 188 -10.65 -7.55 17.24
C THR A 188 -11.28 -7.30 15.86
N LEU A 189 -10.74 -6.34 15.10
CA LEU A 189 -11.22 -6.04 13.75
C LEU A 189 -11.05 -7.25 12.82
N LEU A 190 -9.88 -7.89 12.82
CA LEU A 190 -9.58 -9.05 11.97
C LEU A 190 -10.45 -10.26 12.33
N ALA A 191 -10.68 -10.51 13.62
CA ALA A 191 -11.59 -11.56 14.08
C ALA A 191 -13.03 -11.30 13.61
N SER A 192 -13.50 -10.05 13.68
CA SER A 192 -14.86 -9.68 13.19
C SER A 192 -15.03 -9.81 11.67
N ARG A 193 -13.92 -9.87 10.93
CA ARG A 193 -13.88 -10.00 9.47
C ARG A 193 -13.62 -11.44 9.01
N ASN A 194 -13.70 -12.44 9.89
CA ASN A 194 -13.43 -13.84 9.56
C ASN A 194 -12.06 -14.03 8.88
N PHE A 195 -11.00 -13.44 9.44
CA PHE A 195 -9.65 -13.59 8.91
C PHE A 195 -9.21 -15.07 8.82
N ASP A 196 -9.71 -15.92 9.71
CA ASP A 196 -9.51 -17.37 9.71
C ASP A 196 -9.93 -18.03 8.38
N GLN A 197 -11.08 -17.63 7.81
CA GLN A 197 -11.53 -18.14 6.50
C GLN A 197 -10.58 -17.72 5.38
N MET A 198 -10.08 -16.49 5.44
CA MET A 198 -9.11 -16.00 4.46
C MET A 198 -7.76 -16.73 4.59
N ALA A 199 -7.29 -16.97 5.80
CA ALA A 199 -6.10 -17.76 6.05
C ALA A 199 -6.24 -19.17 5.47
N GLU A 200 -7.36 -19.85 5.73
CA GLU A 200 -7.66 -21.18 5.19
C GLU A 200 -7.64 -21.20 3.66
N LEU A 201 -8.22 -20.18 3.02
CA LEU A 201 -8.21 -20.05 1.56
C LEU A 201 -6.79 -19.94 1.00
N VAL A 202 -5.89 -19.22 1.68
CA VAL A 202 -4.47 -19.15 1.25
C VAL A 202 -3.78 -20.50 1.44
N TYR A 203 -3.97 -21.19 2.58
CA TYR A 203 -3.40 -22.55 2.77
C TYR A 203 -3.85 -23.52 1.68
N LYS A 204 -5.16 -23.53 1.36
CA LYS A 204 -5.71 -24.39 0.31
C LYS A 204 -5.15 -24.04 -1.07
N THR A 205 -4.87 -22.75 -1.31
CA THR A 205 -4.36 -22.27 -2.60
C THR A 205 -2.88 -22.56 -2.81
N LEU A 206 -2.04 -22.36 -1.78
CA LEU A 206 -0.60 -22.58 -1.86
C LEU A 206 -0.21 -24.05 -1.66
N GLY A 207 -1.12 -24.86 -1.11
CA GLY A 207 -0.82 -26.23 -0.72
C GLY A 207 0.08 -26.32 0.51
N VAL A 208 0.44 -27.55 0.87
CA VAL A 208 1.28 -27.85 2.06
C VAL A 208 2.76 -27.52 1.79
N TRP A 209 3.17 -27.50 0.53
CA TRP A 209 4.56 -27.31 0.10
C TRP A 209 4.64 -26.14 -0.88
N PRO A 210 5.03 -24.94 -0.43
CA PRO A 210 5.17 -23.80 -1.31
C PRO A 210 6.28 -24.05 -2.35
N ASP A 211 5.97 -23.80 -3.63
CA ASP A 211 6.83 -24.07 -4.78
C ASP A 211 7.97 -23.04 -4.93
N ASN A 212 7.84 -21.88 -4.28
CA ASN A 212 8.82 -20.80 -4.35
C ASN A 212 8.91 -19.97 -3.06
N ALA A 213 9.94 -19.11 -2.99
CA ALA A 213 10.22 -18.28 -1.82
C ALA A 213 9.08 -17.32 -1.45
N PHE A 214 8.38 -16.76 -2.45
CA PHE A 214 7.27 -15.83 -2.21
C PHE A 214 6.06 -16.52 -1.59
N GLN A 215 5.71 -17.71 -2.08
CA GLN A 215 4.65 -18.53 -1.48
C GLN A 215 4.99 -18.93 -0.05
N LYS A 216 6.25 -19.31 0.20
CA LYS A 216 6.74 -19.65 1.54
C LYS A 216 6.61 -18.46 2.49
N GLU A 217 7.06 -17.28 2.06
CA GLU A 217 6.95 -16.05 2.86
C GLU A 217 5.48 -15.70 3.16
N LEU A 218 4.60 -15.80 2.16
CA LEU A 218 3.17 -15.56 2.32
C LEU A 218 2.56 -16.51 3.37
N LEU A 219 2.90 -17.79 3.30
CA LEU A 219 2.46 -18.81 4.25
C LEU A 219 2.96 -18.53 5.68
N GLU A 220 4.25 -18.23 5.84
CA GLU A 220 4.86 -17.89 7.12
C GLU A 220 4.20 -16.66 7.76
N ARG A 221 3.90 -15.63 6.96
CA ARG A 221 3.21 -14.41 7.43
C ARG A 221 1.78 -14.69 7.89
N ILE A 222 1.08 -15.63 7.26
CA ILE A 222 -0.26 -16.05 7.69
C ILE A 222 -0.19 -16.87 8.97
N LEU A 223 0.74 -17.81 9.08
CA LEU A 223 0.99 -18.57 10.32
C LEU A 223 1.26 -17.63 11.49
N GLN A 224 2.15 -16.65 11.29
CA GLN A 224 2.48 -15.63 12.29
C GLN A 224 1.27 -14.81 12.72
N LEU A 225 0.39 -14.46 11.78
CA LEU A 225 -0.80 -13.69 12.08
C LEU A 225 -1.82 -14.54 12.85
N MET A 226 -2.05 -15.77 12.40
CA MET A 226 -2.95 -16.71 13.08
C MET A 226 -2.53 -16.97 14.52
N SER A 227 -1.22 -17.09 14.80
CA SER A 227 -0.73 -17.27 16.17
C SER A 227 -0.98 -16.09 17.10
N ARG A 228 -1.43 -14.94 16.57
CA ARG A 228 -1.76 -13.73 17.35
C ARG A 228 -3.27 -13.48 17.46
N LEU A 229 -4.07 -14.12 16.62
CA LEU A 229 -5.53 -13.96 16.60
C LEU A 229 -6.26 -15.07 17.38
N VAL A 230 -5.54 -16.13 17.77
CA VAL A 230 -6.01 -17.23 18.63
C VAL A 230 -5.86 -16.87 20.11
#